data_AF-A0A9Q0V5V4-F1
#
_entry.id   AF-A0A9Q0V5V4-F1
#
_cell.length_a   1.000
_cell.length_b   1.000
_cell.length_c   1.000
_cell.angle_alpha   90.00
_cell.angle_beta   90.00
_cell.angle_gamma   90.00
#
_symmetry.space_group_name_H-M   'P 1'
#
loop_
_entity.id
_entity.type
_entity.pdbx_description
1 polymer ?
#
loop_
_entity_poly.entity_id
_entity_poly.type
_entity_poly.pdbx_seq_one_letter_code
_entity_poly.pdbx_strand_id
1 'polypeptide(L)'
;MFSFFLYVLLLMIALSLLNLGFDLSLFSFLLELACVHRRNQKTFRPKKNAPSGSKGAQLQKHIDATLGSGNLREAVRMPPGEDINEWLAVNTVDFFNQVNILYGTLTEFCTSANCPTMTAGPKYEYRWADGVAIKKPIEVSASKYVEYLMDWIEAQLDDELIFPQKLGAPFPPNFQDVVRTIFKRSFRVYAHIYHSHFQKIVSLKEEAHLNTCFKHFVLFAWEFHLIDKGELAPLYDLVESILKL
;
A
#
# COMPACT_ATOMS: atom_id res chain seq x y z
N MET A 1 2.01 -30.04 -17.00
CA MET A 1 0.66 -30.35 -16.47
C MET A 1 0.07 -29.23 -15.62
N PHE A 2 0.87 -28.39 -14.94
CA PHE A 2 0.41 -27.24 -14.11
C PHE A 2 -0.16 -26.03 -14.89
N SER A 3 0.24 -25.83 -16.16
CA SER A 3 -0.18 -24.67 -16.96
C SER A 3 -1.65 -24.76 -17.42
N PHE A 4 -2.14 -25.97 -17.70
CA PHE A 4 -3.51 -26.17 -18.17
C PHE A 4 -4.54 -25.97 -17.06
N PHE A 5 -4.23 -26.38 -15.83
CA PHE A 5 -5.11 -26.18 -14.68
C PHE A 5 -5.19 -24.71 -14.25
N LEU A 6 -4.09 -23.96 -14.31
CA LEU A 6 -4.10 -22.53 -13.99
C LEU A 6 -4.82 -21.72 -15.07
N TYR A 7 -4.66 -22.09 -16.35
CA TYR A 7 -5.37 -21.47 -17.46
C TYR A 7 -6.87 -21.75 -17.41
N VAL A 8 -7.28 -22.99 -17.11
CA VAL A 8 -8.70 -23.35 -16.96
C VAL A 8 -9.32 -22.67 -15.72
N LEU A 9 -8.58 -22.56 -14.60
CA LEU A 9 -9.04 -21.84 -13.41
C LEU A 9 -9.22 -20.34 -13.69
N LEU A 10 -8.28 -19.71 -14.39
CA LEU A 10 -8.37 -18.32 -14.84
C LEU A 10 -9.51 -18.12 -15.85
N LEU A 11 -9.75 -19.07 -16.75
CA LEU A 11 -10.86 -19.01 -17.72
C LEU A 11 -12.23 -19.17 -17.03
N MET A 12 -12.35 -20.06 -16.05
CA MET A 12 -13.59 -20.28 -15.30
C MET A 12 -13.92 -19.09 -14.38
N ILE A 13 -12.90 -18.42 -13.83
CA ILE A 13 -13.04 -17.18 -13.08
C ILE A 13 -13.42 -16.03 -14.02
N ALA A 14 -12.79 -15.91 -15.19
CA ALA A 14 -13.12 -14.90 -16.19
C ALA A 14 -14.56 -15.04 -16.75
N LEU A 15 -15.03 -16.27 -17.01
CA LEU A 15 -16.41 -16.56 -17.45
C LEU A 15 -17.45 -16.30 -16.35
N SER A 16 -17.07 -16.44 -15.08
CA SER A 16 -17.93 -16.12 -13.94
C SER A 16 -18.02 -14.61 -13.69
N LEU A 17 -16.96 -13.86 -13.99
CA LEU A 17 -16.88 -12.40 -13.83
C LEU A 17 -17.50 -11.61 -15.00
N LEU A 18 -17.49 -12.17 -16.22
CA LEU A 18 -18.24 -11.64 -17.37
C LEU A 18 -19.75 -11.61 -17.14
N ASN A 19 -20.28 -12.53 -16.34
CA ASN A 19 -21.70 -12.57 -15.97
C ASN A 19 -22.08 -11.60 -14.83
N LEU A 20 -21.10 -10.91 -14.22
CA LEU A 20 -21.31 -10.06 -13.03
C LEU A 20 -21.01 -8.56 -13.26
N GLY A 21 -20.67 -8.14 -14.48
CA GLY A 21 -20.63 -6.72 -14.85
C GLY A 21 -19.48 -5.89 -14.25
N PHE A 22 -18.32 -6.51 -13.99
CA PHE A 22 -17.14 -5.80 -13.49
C PHE A 22 -16.55 -4.82 -14.51
N ASP A 23 -16.06 -3.67 -14.02
CA ASP A 23 -15.22 -2.74 -14.78
C ASP A 23 -13.87 -3.42 -15.09
N LEU A 24 -13.68 -3.74 -16.37
CA LEU A 24 -12.54 -4.46 -16.92
C LEU A 24 -11.21 -3.70 -16.74
N SER A 25 -11.21 -2.42 -16.39
CA SER A 25 -10.01 -1.58 -16.34
C SER A 25 -9.05 -1.93 -15.19
N LEU A 26 -9.55 -2.19 -13.97
CA LEU A 26 -8.70 -2.49 -12.81
C LEU A 26 -8.20 -3.94 -12.80
N PHE A 27 -9.01 -4.87 -13.33
CA PHE A 27 -8.61 -6.27 -13.50
C PHE A 27 -7.63 -6.43 -14.68
N SER A 28 -7.84 -5.67 -15.78
CA SER A 28 -6.85 -5.53 -16.85
C SER A 28 -5.56 -4.90 -16.32
N PHE A 29 -5.62 -3.98 -15.36
CA PHE A 29 -4.43 -3.40 -14.73
C PHE A 29 -3.66 -4.41 -13.87
N LEU A 30 -4.32 -5.25 -13.09
CA LEU A 30 -3.68 -6.35 -12.35
C LEU A 30 -3.05 -7.40 -13.29
N LEU A 31 -3.68 -7.67 -14.44
CA LEU A 31 -3.17 -8.58 -15.49
C LEU A 31 -2.04 -7.95 -16.35
N GLU A 32 -2.12 -6.66 -16.67
CA GLU A 32 -1.08 -5.92 -17.40
C GLU A 32 0.14 -5.65 -16.52
N LEU A 33 -0.04 -5.37 -15.24
CA LEU A 33 1.04 -5.26 -14.26
C LEU A 33 1.75 -6.60 -14.03
N ALA A 34 1.04 -7.73 -14.06
CA ALA A 34 1.67 -9.04 -14.07
C ALA A 34 2.55 -9.27 -15.33
N CYS A 35 2.27 -8.57 -16.43
CA CYS A 35 3.06 -8.62 -17.67
C CYS A 35 4.30 -7.71 -17.61
N VAL A 36 4.20 -6.50 -17.04
CA VAL A 36 5.34 -5.59 -16.78
C VAL A 36 6.30 -6.17 -15.72
N HIS A 37 5.73 -6.90 -14.74
CA HIS A 37 6.45 -7.56 -13.66
C HIS A 37 7.47 -8.64 -14.12
N ARG A 38 7.41 -9.10 -15.38
CA ARG A 38 8.34 -10.12 -15.91
C ARG A 38 9.80 -9.66 -16.00
N ARG A 39 10.11 -8.36 -15.85
CA ARG A 39 11.47 -7.81 -15.95
C ARG A 39 12.20 -7.60 -14.62
N ASN A 40 11.54 -7.70 -13.47
CA ASN A 40 12.20 -7.47 -12.17
C ASN A 40 11.83 -8.56 -11.14
N GLN A 41 12.39 -9.75 -11.33
CA GLN A 41 12.13 -10.95 -10.51
C GLN A 41 12.73 -10.92 -9.09
N LYS A 42 12.92 -9.74 -8.48
CA LYS A 42 13.37 -9.63 -7.08
C LYS A 42 12.31 -9.11 -6.11
N THR A 43 11.22 -8.49 -6.58
CA THR A 43 10.33 -7.70 -5.71
C THR A 43 8.91 -8.25 -5.53
N PHE A 44 8.54 -9.35 -6.19
CA PHE A 44 7.31 -10.08 -5.87
C PHE A 44 7.65 -11.51 -5.52
N ARG A 45 7.52 -11.85 -4.23
CA ARG A 45 7.33 -13.22 -3.80
C ARG A 45 5.88 -13.32 -3.33
N PRO A 46 5.00 -14.04 -4.03
CA PRO A 46 3.73 -14.42 -3.43
C PRO A 46 4.06 -15.38 -2.29
N LYS A 47 4.24 -14.85 -1.06
CA LYS A 47 4.43 -15.66 0.15
C LYS A 47 3.05 -16.14 0.57
N LYS A 48 2.94 -17.44 0.87
CA LYS A 48 1.73 -18.15 1.33
C LYS A 48 1.19 -17.70 2.70
N ASN A 49 1.72 -16.62 3.28
CA ASN A 49 1.72 -16.36 4.72
C ASN A 49 1.31 -14.93 5.12
N ALA A 50 0.54 -14.21 4.28
CA ALA A 50 -0.30 -13.12 4.81
C ALA A 50 -1.21 -13.71 5.93
N PRO A 51 -1.75 -12.93 6.88
CA PRO A 51 -2.62 -13.44 7.93
C PRO A 51 -3.89 -14.04 7.30
N SER A 52 -3.82 -15.28 6.84
CA SER A 52 -4.83 -15.96 6.06
C SER A 52 -5.31 -17.18 6.82
N GLY A 53 -5.87 -16.92 8.00
CA GLY A 53 -7.02 -17.69 8.43
C GLY A 53 -8.18 -17.50 7.44
N SER A 54 -9.15 -18.41 7.45
CA SER A 54 -10.37 -18.28 6.60
C SER A 54 -11.05 -16.91 6.74
N LYS A 55 -10.91 -16.28 7.92
CA LYS A 55 -11.40 -14.94 8.23
C LYS A 55 -10.67 -13.84 7.45
N GLY A 56 -9.34 -13.76 7.51
CA GLY A 56 -8.57 -12.76 6.76
C GLY A 56 -8.80 -12.82 5.24
N ALA A 57 -8.92 -14.04 4.68
CA ALA A 57 -9.25 -14.23 3.27
C ALA A 57 -10.69 -13.78 2.90
N GLN A 58 -11.63 -13.84 3.85
CA GLN A 58 -12.99 -13.32 3.66
C GLN A 58 -13.02 -11.79 3.74
N LEU A 59 -12.25 -11.18 4.64
CA LEU A 59 -12.11 -9.73 4.71
C LEU A 59 -11.47 -9.16 3.43
N GLN A 60 -10.43 -9.81 2.90
CA GLN A 60 -9.80 -9.39 1.63
C GLN A 60 -10.82 -9.34 0.48
N LYS A 61 -11.66 -10.38 0.35
CA LYS A 61 -12.71 -10.42 -0.68
C LYS A 61 -13.73 -9.30 -0.53
N HIS A 62 -14.04 -8.89 0.70
CA HIS A 62 -14.98 -7.81 0.96
C HIS A 62 -14.39 -6.44 0.58
N ILE A 63 -13.11 -6.21 0.86
CA ILE A 63 -12.36 -5.03 0.43
C ILE A 63 -12.39 -4.95 -1.10
N ASP A 64 -12.00 -6.04 -1.79
CA ASP A 64 -11.93 -6.09 -3.25
C ASP A 64 -13.29 -5.82 -3.92
N ALA A 65 -14.39 -6.35 -3.36
CA ALA A 65 -15.74 -6.15 -3.88
C ALA A 65 -16.23 -4.70 -3.73
N THR A 66 -15.87 -4.04 -2.62
CA THR A 66 -16.38 -2.69 -2.32
C THR A 66 -15.57 -1.60 -3.02
N LEU A 67 -14.29 -1.85 -3.31
CA LEU A 67 -13.45 -0.95 -4.11
C LEU A 67 -13.96 -0.76 -5.55
N GLY A 68 -14.63 -1.77 -6.13
CA GLY A 68 -15.24 -1.70 -7.46
C GLY A 68 -16.56 -0.90 -7.54
N SER A 69 -17.17 -0.54 -6.40
CA SER A 69 -18.47 0.14 -6.35
C SER A 69 -18.42 1.66 -6.54
N GLY A 70 -17.22 2.25 -6.59
CA GLY A 70 -17.01 3.70 -6.74
C GLY A 70 -17.15 4.52 -5.45
N ASN A 71 -17.70 3.96 -4.36
CA ASN A 71 -17.80 4.64 -3.06
C ASN A 71 -16.71 4.22 -2.07
N LEU A 72 -15.48 4.69 -2.30
CA LEU A 72 -14.32 4.37 -1.46
C LEU A 72 -14.50 4.74 0.03
N ARG A 73 -15.41 5.66 0.38
CA ARG A 73 -15.68 6.01 1.78
C ARG A 73 -16.40 4.92 2.55
N GLU A 74 -17.30 4.20 1.89
CA GLU A 74 -17.97 3.05 2.50
C GLU A 74 -17.04 1.85 2.52
N ALA A 75 -16.18 1.70 1.49
CA ALA A 75 -15.22 0.60 1.39
C ALA A 75 -14.19 0.56 2.54
N VAL A 76 -13.83 1.70 3.13
CA VAL A 76 -12.85 1.75 4.23
C VAL A 76 -13.45 1.45 5.60
N ARG A 77 -14.78 1.43 5.74
CA ARG A 77 -15.42 1.19 7.03
C ARG A 77 -15.23 -0.25 7.45
N MET A 78 -14.94 -0.44 8.74
CA MET A 78 -14.85 -1.78 9.31
C MET A 78 -16.22 -2.46 9.27
N PRO A 79 -16.33 -3.71 8.79
CA PRO A 79 -17.58 -4.45 8.82
C PRO A 79 -18.10 -4.65 10.26
N PRO A 80 -19.42 -4.67 10.48
CA PRO A 80 -19.98 -4.90 11.81
C PRO A 80 -19.57 -6.26 12.39
N GLY A 81 -19.09 -6.26 13.63
CA GLY A 81 -18.68 -7.48 14.35
C GLY A 81 -17.25 -7.95 14.05
N GLU A 82 -16.50 -7.23 13.21
CA GLU A 82 -15.08 -7.50 13.00
C GLU A 82 -14.18 -6.90 14.09
N ASP A 83 -13.00 -7.52 14.25
CA ASP A 83 -11.97 -7.01 15.15
C ASP A 83 -11.19 -5.90 14.46
N ILE A 84 -10.96 -4.80 15.20
CA ILE A 84 -10.27 -3.63 14.67
C ILE A 84 -8.83 -3.91 14.28
N ASN A 85 -8.12 -4.76 15.03
CA ASN A 85 -6.72 -5.04 14.74
C ASN A 85 -6.60 -5.98 13.54
N GLU A 86 -7.51 -6.94 13.38
CA GLU A 86 -7.62 -7.75 12.15
C GLU A 86 -7.87 -6.86 10.91
N TRP A 87 -8.83 -5.92 11.02
CA TRP A 87 -9.14 -5.01 9.92
C TRP A 87 -7.95 -4.12 9.54
N LEU A 88 -7.28 -3.55 10.55
CA LEU A 88 -6.07 -2.77 10.35
C LEU A 88 -4.94 -3.62 9.76
N ALA A 89 -4.77 -4.87 10.21
CA ALA A 89 -3.70 -5.74 9.73
C ALA A 89 -3.82 -6.05 8.23
N VAL A 90 -5.00 -6.51 7.79
CA VAL A 90 -5.26 -6.85 6.37
C VAL A 90 -5.04 -5.63 5.48
N ASN A 91 -5.63 -4.49 5.84
CA ASN A 91 -5.47 -3.26 5.06
C ASN A 91 -4.04 -2.72 5.07
N THR A 92 -3.29 -2.87 6.17
CA THR A 92 -1.88 -2.44 6.23
C THR A 92 -1.02 -3.17 5.19
N VAL A 93 -1.22 -4.48 5.05
CA VAL A 93 -0.53 -5.31 4.05
C VAL A 93 -0.89 -4.85 2.63
N ASP A 94 -2.18 -4.58 2.37
CA ASP A 94 -2.63 -4.11 1.07
C ASP A 94 -2.03 -2.75 0.69
N PHE A 95 -2.04 -1.78 1.60
CA PHE A 95 -1.44 -0.47 1.33
C PHE A 95 0.07 -0.55 1.17
N PHE A 96 0.76 -1.38 1.95
CA PHE A 96 2.19 -1.63 1.74
C PHE A 96 2.46 -2.15 0.32
N ASN A 97 1.71 -3.17 -0.13
CA ASN A 97 1.85 -3.72 -1.47
C ASN A 97 1.57 -2.68 -2.55
N GLN A 98 0.52 -1.86 -2.40
CA GLN A 98 0.19 -0.79 -3.34
C GLN A 98 1.31 0.25 -3.45
N VAL A 99 1.83 0.75 -2.32
CA VAL A 99 2.93 1.72 -2.32
C VAL A 99 4.21 1.11 -2.91
N ASN A 100 4.50 -0.16 -2.60
CA ASN A 100 5.66 -0.86 -3.13
C ASN A 100 5.57 -1.03 -4.66
N ILE A 101 4.41 -1.39 -5.19
CA ILE A 101 4.18 -1.51 -6.64
C ILE A 101 4.30 -0.13 -7.31
N LEU A 102 3.62 0.90 -6.78
CA LEU A 102 3.68 2.26 -7.31
C LEU A 102 5.11 2.81 -7.33
N TYR A 103 5.86 2.64 -6.24
CA TYR A 103 7.24 3.09 -6.19
C TYR A 103 8.15 2.25 -7.10
N GLY A 104 7.83 0.97 -7.30
CA GLY A 104 8.53 0.06 -8.21
C GLY A 104 8.67 0.62 -9.63
N THR A 105 7.65 1.32 -10.14
CA THR A 105 7.64 1.93 -11.48
C THR A 105 8.56 3.16 -11.58
N LEU A 106 8.98 3.69 -10.42
CA LEU A 106 9.82 4.89 -10.31
C LEU A 106 11.29 4.61 -9.99
N THR A 107 11.65 3.36 -9.67
CA THR A 107 13.01 3.00 -9.18
C THR A 107 14.16 3.42 -10.10
N GLU A 108 13.94 3.42 -11.41
CA GLU A 108 14.96 3.86 -12.39
C GLU A 108 15.08 5.39 -12.47
N PHE A 109 14.08 6.12 -11.99
CA PHE A 109 14.02 7.59 -12.06
C PHE A 109 14.35 8.26 -10.71
N CYS A 110 14.00 7.61 -9.60
CA CYS A 110 14.37 8.03 -8.25
C CYS A 110 15.76 7.47 -7.91
N THR A 111 16.79 8.26 -8.19
CA THR A 111 18.19 7.90 -7.95
C THR A 111 18.82 8.85 -6.94
N SER A 112 19.98 8.49 -6.38
CA SER A 112 20.74 9.39 -5.51
C SER A 112 21.21 10.67 -6.21
N ALA A 113 21.32 10.66 -7.54
CA ALA A 113 21.66 11.85 -8.32
C ALA A 113 20.45 12.78 -8.49
N ASN A 114 19.26 12.23 -8.77
CA ASN A 114 18.05 13.02 -9.00
C ASN A 114 17.40 13.48 -7.69
N CYS A 115 17.49 12.64 -6.66
CA CYS A 115 16.85 12.85 -5.36
C CYS A 115 17.86 12.59 -4.24
N PRO A 116 18.89 13.45 -4.08
CA PRO A 116 19.98 13.27 -3.12
C PRO A 116 19.51 13.30 -1.66
N THR A 117 18.33 13.88 -1.40
CA THR A 117 17.67 13.90 -0.10
C THR A 117 16.21 13.45 -0.25
N MET A 118 15.68 12.75 0.77
CA MET A 118 14.27 12.40 0.83
C MET A 118 13.43 13.63 1.21
N THR A 119 12.69 14.17 0.25
CA THR A 119 11.91 15.41 0.43
C THR A 119 10.49 15.29 -0.12
N ALA A 120 9.59 16.13 0.38
CA ALA A 120 8.27 16.38 -0.19
C ALA A 120 8.13 17.88 -0.47
N GLY A 121 8.62 18.30 -1.64
CA GLY A 121 8.73 19.72 -1.98
C GLY A 121 9.82 20.43 -1.18
N PRO A 122 9.95 21.77 -1.32
CA PRO A 122 11.07 22.52 -0.76
C PRO A 122 11.02 22.72 0.76
N LYS A 123 9.87 22.45 1.39
CA LYS A 123 9.63 22.75 2.82
C LYS A 123 9.83 21.55 3.75
N TYR A 124 9.81 20.33 3.22
CA TYR A 124 9.76 19.11 4.04
C TYR A 124 10.88 18.16 3.63
N GLU A 125 11.77 17.88 4.59
CA GLU A 125 12.86 16.90 4.48
C GLU A 125 12.61 15.77 5.48
N TYR A 126 12.77 14.52 5.04
CA TYR A 126 12.62 13.34 5.87
C TYR A 126 13.96 12.67 6.13
N ARG A 127 14.29 12.50 7.40
CA ARG A 127 15.48 11.76 7.85
C ARG A 127 15.10 10.37 8.34
N TRP A 128 15.97 9.41 8.11
CA TRP A 128 15.72 8.02 8.47
C TRP A 128 16.25 7.68 9.86
N ALA A 129 15.43 7.03 10.67
CA ALA A 129 15.82 6.33 11.89
C ALA A 129 14.81 5.21 12.14
N ASP A 130 15.28 4.02 12.48
CA ASP A 130 14.42 2.88 12.85
C ASP A 130 14.33 2.69 14.37
N GLY A 131 15.12 3.42 15.15
CA GLY A 131 15.16 3.32 16.63
C GLY A 131 15.88 2.08 17.15
N VAL A 132 16.30 1.16 16.27
CA VAL A 132 16.97 -0.11 16.60
C VAL A 132 18.42 -0.06 16.12
N ALA A 133 18.65 -0.18 14.82
CA ALA A 133 19.97 -0.14 14.21
C ALA A 133 20.45 1.31 14.02
N ILE A 134 19.54 2.21 13.64
CA ILE A 134 19.79 3.63 13.39
C ILE A 134 18.97 4.44 14.38
N LYS A 135 19.60 4.77 15.52
CA LYS A 135 18.96 5.54 16.61
C LYS A 135 18.92 7.04 16.36
N LYS A 136 19.92 7.59 15.65
CA LYS A 136 19.99 9.01 15.32
C LYS A 136 19.51 9.21 13.89
N PRO A 137 18.59 10.16 13.62
CA PRO A 137 18.14 10.44 12.26
C PRO A 137 19.29 10.79 11.33
N ILE A 138 19.44 10.02 10.24
CA ILE A 138 20.44 10.24 9.20
C ILE A 138 19.81 10.81 7.93
N GLU A 139 20.58 11.62 7.22
CA GLU A 139 20.24 12.10 5.89
C GLU A 139 20.64 11.03 4.86
N VAL A 140 19.72 10.73 3.96
CA VAL A 140 19.91 9.76 2.88
C VAL A 140 19.13 10.21 1.65
N SER A 141 19.52 9.69 0.47
CA SER A 141 18.75 9.90 -0.75
C SER A 141 17.33 9.38 -0.63
N ALA A 142 16.41 9.92 -1.43
CA ALA A 142 15.04 9.44 -1.46
C ALA A 142 14.97 7.94 -1.79
N SER A 143 15.77 7.50 -2.76
CA SER A 143 15.88 6.09 -3.13
C SER A 143 16.30 5.19 -1.96
N LYS A 144 17.28 5.63 -1.17
CA LYS A 144 17.78 4.89 -0.01
C LYS A 144 16.82 4.94 1.16
N TYR A 145 16.13 6.06 1.36
CA TYR A 145 15.08 6.18 2.37
C TYR A 145 13.96 5.18 2.09
N VAL A 146 13.48 5.10 0.84
CA VAL A 146 12.40 4.19 0.48
C VAL A 146 12.84 2.73 0.60
N GLU A 147 14.07 2.39 0.22
CA GLU A 147 14.65 1.07 0.45
C GLU A 147 14.59 0.68 1.95
N TYR A 148 15.14 1.52 2.83
CA TYR A 148 15.08 1.27 4.27
C TYR A 148 13.66 1.18 4.82
N LEU A 149 12.75 2.00 4.28
CA LEU A 149 11.35 1.95 4.67
C LEU A 149 10.69 0.64 4.29
N MET A 150 10.87 0.17 3.05
CA MET A 150 10.24 -1.07 2.58
C MET A 150 10.77 -2.27 3.34
N ASP A 151 12.09 -2.35 3.55
CA ASP A 151 12.72 -3.41 4.35
C ASP A 151 12.21 -3.39 5.79
N TRP A 152 12.07 -2.20 6.38
CA TRP A 152 11.55 -2.05 7.74
C TRP A 152 10.09 -2.49 7.83
N ILE A 153 9.21 -2.07 6.91
CA ILE A 153 7.80 -2.49 6.93
C ILE A 153 7.71 -4.01 6.73
N GLU A 154 8.44 -4.61 5.78
CA GLU A 154 8.43 -6.06 5.56
C GLU A 154 8.85 -6.80 6.84
N ALA A 155 9.89 -6.34 7.53
CA ALA A 155 10.30 -6.94 8.80
C ALA A 155 9.21 -6.85 9.89
N GLN A 156 8.43 -5.76 9.94
CA GLN A 156 7.29 -5.67 10.86
C GLN A 156 6.16 -6.65 10.49
N LEU A 157 5.84 -6.76 9.19
CA LEU A 157 4.77 -7.63 8.69
C LEU A 157 5.10 -9.12 8.81
N ASP A 158 6.38 -9.48 8.69
CA ASP A 158 6.87 -10.86 8.84
C ASP A 158 7.01 -11.29 10.32
N ASP A 159 6.97 -10.37 11.28
CA ASP A 159 7.06 -10.68 12.71
C ASP A 159 5.72 -11.16 13.28
N GLU A 160 5.60 -12.47 13.55
CA GLU A 160 4.39 -13.09 14.13
C GLU A 160 3.99 -12.53 15.51
N LEU A 161 4.91 -11.86 16.21
CA LEU A 161 4.61 -11.19 17.48
C LEU A 161 3.88 -9.85 17.28
N ILE A 162 3.98 -9.27 16.08
CA ILE A 162 3.35 -8.01 15.71
C ILE A 162 2.13 -8.25 14.82
N PHE A 163 2.28 -9.11 13.81
CA PHE A 163 1.22 -9.53 12.88
C PHE A 163 1.00 -11.05 13.03
N PRO A 164 0.14 -11.47 13.98
CA PRO A 164 -0.11 -12.88 14.22
C PRO A 164 -0.70 -13.57 12.98
N GLN A 165 -0.11 -14.70 12.58
CA GLN A 165 -0.58 -15.47 11.41
C GLN A 165 -1.57 -16.59 11.81
N LYS A 166 -1.63 -16.94 13.10
CA LYS A 166 -2.49 -18.00 13.63
C LYS A 166 -3.84 -17.42 14.02
N LEU A 167 -4.91 -18.07 13.56
CA LEU A 167 -6.28 -17.74 13.95
C LEU A 167 -6.43 -17.72 15.48
N GLY A 168 -6.91 -16.60 16.02
CA GLY A 168 -7.15 -16.42 17.45
C GLY A 168 -5.91 -16.06 18.27
N ALA A 169 -4.74 -15.90 17.65
CA ALA A 169 -3.59 -15.33 18.34
C ALA A 169 -3.81 -13.83 18.59
N PRO A 170 -3.54 -13.32 19.81
CA PRO A 170 -3.79 -11.92 20.13
C PRO A 170 -2.74 -11.01 19.48
N PHE A 171 -3.18 -9.83 19.01
CA PHE A 171 -2.28 -8.74 18.64
C PHE A 171 -1.59 -8.16 19.88
N PRO A 172 -0.37 -7.61 19.75
CA PRO A 172 0.31 -7.00 20.87
C PRO A 172 -0.39 -5.69 21.31
N PRO A 173 -0.24 -5.26 22.57
CA PRO A 173 -0.90 -4.05 23.08
C PRO A 173 -0.56 -2.76 22.31
N ASN A 174 0.62 -2.70 21.70
CA ASN A 174 1.10 -1.56 20.91
C ASN A 174 0.85 -1.71 19.39
N PHE A 175 0.04 -2.68 18.96
CA PHE A 175 -0.17 -2.96 17.53
C PHE A 175 -0.60 -1.73 16.73
N GLN A 176 -1.57 -0.97 17.25
CA GLN A 176 -2.06 0.24 16.57
C GLN A 176 -0.99 1.33 16.46
N ASP A 177 -0.04 1.41 17.41
CA ASP A 177 1.11 2.34 17.30
C ASP A 177 2.06 1.94 16.17
N VAL A 178 2.25 0.63 15.99
CA VAL A 178 3.03 0.09 14.87
C VAL A 178 2.34 0.43 13.55
N VAL A 179 1.03 0.17 13.43
CA VAL A 179 0.24 0.51 12.24
C VAL A 179 0.28 2.01 11.95
N ARG A 180 0.07 2.88 12.95
CA ARG A 180 0.23 4.34 12.83
C ARG A 180 1.60 4.72 12.26
N THR A 181 2.66 4.07 12.74
CA THR A 181 4.03 4.34 12.28
C THR A 181 4.23 3.90 10.82
N ILE A 182 3.69 2.74 10.43
CA ILE A 182 3.72 2.26 9.04
C ILE A 182 3.01 3.26 8.14
N PHE A 183 1.76 3.64 8.44
CA PHE A 183 0.99 4.58 7.63
C PHE A 183 1.67 5.95 7.52
N LYS A 184 2.14 6.51 8.64
CA LYS A 184 2.87 7.79 8.62
C LYS A 184 4.09 7.74 7.71
N ARG A 185 4.84 6.64 7.71
CA ARG A 185 6.04 6.51 6.87
C ARG A 185 5.68 6.25 5.41
N SER A 186 4.67 5.43 5.12
CA SER A 186 4.15 5.18 3.76
C SER A 186 3.62 6.45 3.11
N PHE A 187 2.98 7.35 3.88
CA PHE A 187 2.55 8.66 3.39
C PHE A 187 3.71 9.50 2.83
N ARG A 188 4.91 9.40 3.42
CA ARG A 188 6.10 10.12 2.94
C ARG A 188 6.51 9.68 1.53
N VAL A 189 6.26 8.42 1.17
CA VAL A 189 6.49 7.90 -0.19
C VAL A 189 5.50 8.54 -1.16
N TYR A 190 4.21 8.58 -0.83
CA TYR A 190 3.22 9.30 -1.64
C TYR A 190 3.58 10.78 -1.80
N ALA A 191 3.91 11.47 -0.71
CA ALA A 191 4.32 12.87 -0.73
C ALA A 191 5.53 13.10 -1.64
N HIS A 192 6.54 12.24 -1.54
CA HIS A 192 7.71 12.30 -2.41
C HIS A 192 7.35 12.08 -3.89
N ILE A 193 6.51 11.09 -4.19
CA ILE A 193 6.06 10.79 -5.56
C ILE A 193 5.32 12.00 -6.16
N TYR A 194 4.35 12.57 -5.45
CA TYR A 194 3.58 13.72 -5.93
C TYR A 194 4.44 14.96 -6.17
N HIS A 195 5.42 15.24 -5.31
CA HIS A 195 6.27 16.42 -5.45
C HIS A 195 7.40 16.23 -6.48
N SER A 196 8.02 15.06 -6.54
CA SER A 196 9.28 14.86 -7.27
C SER A 196 9.11 14.07 -8.56
N HIS A 197 8.07 13.24 -8.67
CA HIS A 197 7.94 12.26 -9.75
C HIS A 197 6.56 12.27 -10.45
N PHE A 198 5.67 13.21 -10.12
CA PHE A 198 4.33 13.23 -10.72
C PHE A 198 4.35 13.35 -12.25
N GLN A 199 5.25 14.17 -12.81
CA GLN A 199 5.41 14.26 -14.28
C GLN A 199 5.86 12.93 -14.90
N LYS A 200 6.66 12.14 -14.18
CA LYS A 200 7.05 10.80 -14.62
C LYS A 200 5.86 9.84 -14.59
N ILE A 201 5.07 9.87 -13.52
CA ILE A 201 3.82 9.10 -13.40
C ILE A 201 2.86 9.42 -14.56
N VAL A 202 2.67 10.69 -14.90
CA VAL A 202 1.85 11.10 -16.06
C VAL A 202 2.43 10.56 -17.37
N SER A 203 3.76 10.59 -17.55
CA SER A 203 4.39 10.03 -18.76
C SER A 203 4.24 8.50 -18.88
N LEU A 204 4.09 7.81 -17.74
CA LEU A 204 3.81 6.37 -17.67
C LEU A 204 2.32 6.05 -17.79
N LYS A 205 1.44 7.06 -17.80
CA LYS A 205 -0.04 6.92 -17.78
C LYS A 205 -0.55 6.22 -16.51
N GLU A 206 0.11 6.44 -15.39
CA GLU A 206 -0.21 5.80 -14.10
C GLU A 206 -0.91 6.75 -13.11
N GLU A 207 -1.21 7.99 -13.50
CA GLU A 207 -1.76 9.02 -12.61
C GLU A 207 -3.12 8.65 -12.01
N ALA A 208 -3.97 7.95 -12.77
CA ALA A 208 -5.26 7.46 -12.27
C ALA A 208 -5.07 6.43 -11.16
N HIS A 209 -4.07 5.56 -11.29
CA HIS A 209 -3.73 4.53 -10.31
C HIS A 209 -3.15 5.14 -9.05
N LEU A 210 -2.17 6.04 -9.18
CA LEU A 210 -1.61 6.79 -8.06
C LEU A 210 -2.72 7.51 -7.27
N ASN A 211 -3.59 8.25 -7.96
CA ASN A 211 -4.67 9.01 -7.33
C ASN A 211 -5.70 8.11 -6.65
N THR A 212 -6.04 6.96 -7.24
CA THR A 212 -7.01 6.03 -6.65
C THR A 212 -6.43 5.37 -5.40
N CYS A 213 -5.20 4.86 -5.46
CA CYS A 213 -4.50 4.29 -4.31
C CYS A 213 -4.32 5.32 -3.19
N PHE A 214 -3.90 6.54 -3.53
CA PHE A 214 -3.72 7.60 -2.54
C PHE A 214 -5.04 8.03 -1.91
N LYS A 215 -6.11 8.15 -2.70
CA LYS A 215 -7.46 8.43 -2.19
C LYS A 215 -7.93 7.36 -1.21
N HIS A 216 -7.76 6.09 -1.56
CA HIS A 216 -8.09 4.97 -0.69
C HIS A 216 -7.27 5.03 0.61
N PHE A 217 -5.96 5.24 0.50
CA PHE A 217 -5.04 5.37 1.64
C PHE A 217 -5.44 6.51 2.59
N VAL A 218 -5.72 7.70 2.07
CA VAL A 218 -6.11 8.87 2.86
C VAL A 218 -7.44 8.64 3.57
N LEU A 219 -8.44 8.07 2.88
CA LEU A 219 -9.74 7.77 3.48
C LEU A 219 -9.63 6.76 4.62
N PHE A 220 -8.83 5.70 4.43
CA PHE A 220 -8.60 4.70 5.46
C PHE A 220 -7.82 5.27 6.65
N ALA A 221 -6.73 5.99 6.38
CA ALA A 221 -5.93 6.63 7.40
C ALA A 221 -6.74 7.64 8.23
N TRP A 222 -7.68 8.35 7.59
CA TRP A 222 -8.59 9.27 8.27
C TRP A 222 -9.61 8.55 9.15
N GLU A 223 -10.29 7.52 8.62
CA GLU A 223 -11.31 6.76 9.35
C GLU A 223 -10.78 6.20 10.68
N PHE A 224 -9.55 5.67 10.67
CA PHE A 224 -8.93 5.04 11.84
C PHE A 224 -7.89 5.92 12.55
N HIS A 225 -7.84 7.23 12.23
CA HIS A 225 -6.93 8.19 12.88
C HIS A 225 -5.46 7.74 12.88
N LEU A 226 -4.99 7.24 11.74
CA LEU A 226 -3.67 6.62 11.60
C LEU A 226 -2.54 7.64 11.36
N ILE A 227 -2.89 8.86 10.93
CA ILE A 227 -1.93 9.93 10.64
C ILE A 227 -2.44 11.25 11.21
N ASP A 228 -1.60 11.94 11.97
CA ASP A 228 -1.92 13.26 12.50
C ASP A 228 -2.01 14.31 11.39
N LYS A 229 -2.91 15.28 11.54
CA LYS A 229 -3.13 16.35 10.56
C LYS A 229 -1.85 17.11 10.19
N GLY A 230 -0.96 17.32 11.16
CA GLY A 230 0.32 18.00 10.93
C GLY A 230 1.26 17.23 10.00
N GLU A 231 1.22 15.90 10.01
CA GLU A 231 2.04 15.06 9.12
C GLU A 231 1.52 15.06 7.68
N LEU A 232 0.24 15.39 7.46
CA LEU A 232 -0.40 15.48 6.14
C LEU A 232 -0.08 16.81 5.41
N ALA A 233 0.55 17.77 6.10
CA ALA A 233 0.85 19.11 5.59
C ALA A 233 1.55 19.16 4.21
N PRO A 234 2.44 18.22 3.83
CA PRO A 234 3.07 18.22 2.50
C PRO A 234 2.10 18.04 1.33
N LEU A 235 0.94 17.42 1.55
CA LEU A 235 -0.11 17.21 0.55
C LEU A 235 -1.46 17.76 1.01
N TYR A 236 -1.46 18.79 1.87
CA TYR A 236 -2.66 19.29 2.54
C TYR A 236 -3.81 19.56 1.57
N ASP A 237 -3.59 20.34 0.52
CA ASP A 237 -4.64 20.74 -0.44
C ASP A 237 -5.27 19.51 -1.13
N LEU A 238 -4.44 18.51 -1.49
CA LEU A 238 -4.92 17.28 -2.11
C LEU A 238 -5.71 16.43 -1.11
N VAL A 239 -5.21 16.29 0.11
CA VAL A 239 -5.86 15.56 1.20
C VAL A 239 -7.21 16.21 1.55
N GLU A 240 -7.26 17.53 1.69
CA GLU A 240 -8.49 18.29 1.97
C GLU A 240 -9.52 18.05 0.87
N SER A 241 -9.11 18.11 -0.41
CA SER A 241 -10.01 17.83 -1.54
C SER A 241 -10.60 16.41 -1.53
N ILE A 242 -9.83 15.42 -1.09
CA ILE A 242 -10.28 14.02 -0.95
C ILE A 242 -11.26 13.88 0.23
N LEU A 243 -10.90 14.48 1.36
CA LEU A 243 -11.66 14.42 2.60
C LEU A 243 -12.91 15.31 2.56
N LYS A 244 -13.02 16.22 1.60
CA LYS A 244 -14.16 17.16 1.46
C LYS A 244 -14.49 17.82 2.81
N LEU A 245 -13.45 18.20 3.53
CA LEU A 245 -13.55 18.90 4.81
C LEU A 245 -14.09 20.33 4.62
#